data_AF-A0A1Z8LJA8-F1
#
_entry.id   AF-A0A1Z8LJA8-F1
#
_cell.length_a   1.000
_cell.length_b   1.000
_cell.length_c   1.000
_cell.angle_alpha   90.00
_cell.angle_beta   90.00
_cell.angle_gamma   90.00
#
_symmetry.space_group_name_H-M   'P 1'
#
loop_
_entity.id
_entity.type
_entity.pdbx_description
1 polymer ?
#
loop_
_entity_poly.entity_id
_entity_poly.type
_entity_poly.pdbx_seq_one_letter_code
_entity_poly.pdbx_strand_id
1 'polypeptide(L)'
;MADEQTQNLFVERISNVAHANGVFRITLGVNEDVNNVRPSIRLLVPANQLGPMLQGIANAAKDIGEKIQFEGDKASTQKAGKPLKTEGGADKKRGAVAKSKTPTSSKSRAKK
;
A
#
# COMPACT_ATOMS: atom_id res chain seq x y z
N MET A 1 -36.16 -2.33 19.76
CA MET A 1 -34.78 -2.04 19.35
C MET A 1 -34.82 -1.87 17.84
N ALA A 2 -34.82 -0.62 17.35
CA ALA A 2 -34.82 -0.39 15.91
C ALA A 2 -33.40 -0.65 15.40
N ASP A 3 -33.25 -1.56 14.44
CA ASP A 3 -31.98 -1.80 13.76
C ASP A 3 -31.58 -0.50 13.04
N GLU A 4 -30.60 0.22 13.59
CA GLU A 4 -29.92 1.31 12.90
C GLU A 4 -29.13 0.71 11.74
N GLN A 5 -29.81 0.42 10.64
CA GLN A 5 -29.15 0.17 9.36
C GLN A 5 -28.45 1.46 8.96
N THR A 6 -27.15 1.54 9.27
CA THR A 6 -26.28 2.59 8.78
C THR A 6 -26.40 2.62 7.25
N GLN A 7 -27.02 3.67 6.72
CA GLN A 7 -27.13 3.85 5.28
C GLN A 7 -25.73 4.03 4.72
N ASN A 8 -25.21 2.96 4.11
CA ASN A 8 -23.90 3.00 3.45
C ASN A 8 -24.04 3.76 2.15
N LEU A 9 -23.53 5.00 2.17
CA LEU A 9 -23.48 5.85 1.00
C LEU A 9 -22.26 5.47 0.16
N PHE A 10 -22.51 4.82 -0.97
CA PHE A 10 -21.45 4.43 -1.91
C PHE A 10 -21.11 5.61 -2.84
N VAL A 11 -19.85 5.99 -2.86
CA VAL A 11 -19.29 7.02 -3.75
C VAL A 11 -18.00 6.51 -4.35
N GLU A 12 -17.78 6.80 -5.62
CA GLU A 12 -16.65 6.22 -6.37
C GLU A 12 -15.49 7.19 -6.53
N ARG A 13 -15.77 8.50 -6.61
CA ARG A 13 -14.73 9.52 -6.79
C ARG A 13 -15.13 10.90 -6.30
N ILE A 14 -14.10 11.75 -6.15
CA ILE A 14 -14.26 13.19 -5.93
C ILE A 14 -14.54 13.84 -7.29
N SER A 15 -15.69 14.51 -7.40
CA SER A 15 -16.10 15.29 -8.57
C SER A 15 -15.52 16.71 -8.52
N ASN A 16 -15.48 17.33 -7.34
CA ASN A 16 -14.98 18.70 -7.18
C ASN A 16 -14.50 18.94 -5.74
N VAL A 17 -13.50 19.81 -5.58
CA VAL A 17 -13.05 20.34 -4.29
C VAL A 17 -13.02 21.87 -4.37
N ALA A 18 -13.78 22.54 -3.51
CA ALA A 18 -13.75 23.99 -3.37
C ALA A 18 -13.39 24.39 -1.94
N HIS A 19 -12.79 25.57 -1.77
CA HIS A 19 -12.49 26.13 -0.46
C HIS A 19 -13.00 27.57 -0.38
N ALA A 20 -13.81 27.86 0.64
CA ALA A 20 -14.30 29.21 0.92
C ALA A 20 -14.60 29.36 2.41
N ASN A 21 -14.33 30.54 2.97
CA ASN A 21 -14.62 30.89 4.36
C ASN A 21 -14.07 29.87 5.38
N GLY A 22 -12.87 29.32 5.13
CA GLY A 22 -12.24 28.35 6.03
C GLY A 22 -12.89 26.97 6.03
N VAL A 23 -13.71 26.63 5.03
CA VAL A 23 -14.35 25.32 4.88
C VAL A 23 -14.07 24.75 3.49
N PHE A 24 -13.59 23.50 3.45
CA PHE A 24 -13.49 22.70 2.25
C PHE A 24 -14.83 22.04 1.94
N ARG A 25 -15.23 22.13 0.68
CA ARG A 25 -16.45 21.53 0.12
C ARG A 25 -16.02 20.48 -0.89
N ILE A 26 -16.07 19.22 -0.49
CA ILE A 26 -15.70 18.09 -1.32
C ILE A 26 -16.99 17.48 -1.85
N THR A 27 -17.20 17.57 -3.17
CA THR A 27 -18.36 16.96 -3.83
C THR A 27 -17.95 15.57 -4.31
N LEU A 28 -18.64 14.56 -3.80
CA LEU A 28 -18.44 13.15 -4.08
C LEU A 28 -19.51 12.68 -5.07
N GLY A 29 -19.15 11.77 -5.96
CA GLY A 29 -20.04 11.28 -6.99
C GLY A 29 -19.81 9.81 -7.35
N VAL A 30 -20.76 9.28 -8.10
CA VAL A 30 -20.72 7.94 -8.69
C VAL A 30 -20.41 8.10 -10.17
N ASN A 31 -19.62 7.21 -10.77
CA ASN A 31 -19.43 7.26 -12.21
C ASN A 31 -20.75 6.85 -12.89
N GLU A 32 -21.23 7.70 -13.78
CA GLU A 32 -22.38 7.39 -14.64
C GLU A 32 -21.87 6.75 -15.94
N ASP A 33 -20.77 7.29 -16.49
CA ASP A 33 -20.02 6.75 -17.63
C ASP A 33 -18.51 6.94 -17.41
N VAL A 34 -17.68 6.45 -18.34
CA VAL A 34 -16.21 6.62 -18.31
C VAL A 34 -15.77 8.09 -18.09
N ASN A 35 -16.52 9.04 -18.64
CA ASN A 35 -16.19 10.47 -18.59
C ASN A 35 -17.16 11.31 -17.75
N ASN A 36 -18.25 10.73 -17.25
CA ASN A 36 -19.31 11.46 -16.54
C ASN A 36 -19.42 11.02 -15.09
N VAL A 37 -19.48 11.99 -14.19
CA VAL A 37 -19.63 11.78 -12.75
C VAL A 37 -20.90 12.47 -12.29
N ARG A 38 -21.83 11.69 -11.75
CA ARG A 38 -23.04 12.23 -11.13
C ARG A 38 -22.74 12.64 -9.69
N PRO A 39 -22.88 13.94 -9.34
CA PRO A 39 -22.70 14.38 -7.96
C PRO A 39 -23.78 13.74 -7.07
N SER A 40 -23.38 13.10 -5.98
CA SER A 40 -24.29 12.43 -5.06
C SER A 40 -24.30 13.13 -3.70
N ILE A 41 -23.12 13.38 -3.12
CA ILE A 41 -22.98 13.84 -1.73
C ILE A 41 -21.96 14.97 -1.65
N ARG A 42 -22.12 15.87 -0.69
CA ARG A 42 -21.13 16.91 -0.39
C ARG A 42 -20.66 16.80 1.06
N LEU A 43 -19.36 16.62 1.22
CA LEU A 43 -18.68 16.64 2.50
C LEU A 43 -18.15 18.06 2.78
N LEU A 44 -18.47 18.59 3.96
CA LEU A 44 -17.99 19.89 4.44
C LEU A 44 -16.96 19.66 5.55
N VAL A 45 -15.73 20.12 5.34
CA VAL A 45 -14.63 19.94 6.29
C VAL A 45 -14.03 21.28 6.67
N PRO A 46 -14.01 21.65 7.96
CA PRO A 46 -13.28 22.83 8.42
C PRO A 46 -11.79 22.75 8.03
N ALA A 47 -11.21 23.86 7.60
CA ALA A 47 -9.85 23.88 7.06
C ALA A 47 -8.79 23.43 8.07
N ASN A 48 -8.99 23.72 9.35
CA ASN A 48 -8.12 23.27 10.45
C ASN A 48 -8.19 21.76 10.71
N GLN A 49 -9.24 21.07 10.24
CA GLN A 49 -9.44 19.64 10.46
C GLN A 49 -9.07 18.79 9.24
N LEU A 50 -8.93 19.39 8.06
CA LEU A 50 -8.64 18.64 6.84
C LEU A 50 -7.31 17.87 6.95
N GLY A 51 -6.23 18.52 7.41
CA GLY A 51 -4.92 17.88 7.56
C GLY A 51 -4.95 16.65 8.48
N PRO A 52 -5.39 16.80 9.75
CA PRO A 52 -5.55 15.66 10.67
C PRO A 52 -6.47 14.56 10.13
N MET A 53 -7.57 14.92 9.46
CA MET A 53 -8.50 13.94 8.87
C MET A 53 -7.82 13.11 7.78
N LEU A 54 -7.12 13.76 6.85
CA LEU A 54 -6.38 13.07 5.78
C LEU A 54 -5.28 12.17 6.35
N GLN A 55 -4.57 12.63 7.38
CA GLN A 55 -3.57 11.82 8.07
C GLN A 55 -4.19 10.58 8.72
N GLY A 56 -5.34 10.73 9.38
CA GLY A 56 -6.08 9.61 9.98
C GLY A 56 -6.49 8.57 8.94
N ILE A 57 -7.02 9.00 7.79
CA ILE A 57 -7.38 8.12 6.67
C ILE A 57 -6.14 7.40 6.12
N ALA A 58 -5.03 8.11 5.92
CA ALA A 58 -3.80 7.52 5.43
C ALA A 58 -3.23 6.46 6.38
N ASN A 59 -3.24 6.73 7.68
CA ASN A 59 -2.81 5.78 8.70
C ASN A 59 -3.71 4.54 8.72
N ALA A 60 -5.04 4.72 8.69
CA ALA A 60 -5.97 3.59 8.64
C ALA A 60 -5.80 2.74 7.38
N ALA A 61 -5.58 3.36 6.21
CA ALA A 61 -5.31 2.65 4.96
C ALA A 61 -4.00 1.85 5.04
N LYS A 62 -2.97 2.41 5.68
CA LYS A 62 -1.71 1.72 5.94
C LYS A 62 -1.92 0.51 6.87
N ASP A 63 -2.61 0.68 7.98
CA ASP A 63 -2.90 -0.39 8.93
C ASP A 63 -3.71 -1.53 8.28
N ILE A 64 -4.66 -1.19 7.40
CA ILE A 64 -5.41 -2.18 6.60
C ILE A 64 -4.47 -2.90 5.64
N GLY A 65 -3.60 -2.19 4.93
CA GLY A 65 -2.62 -2.77 4.03
C GLY A 65 -1.66 -3.74 4.74
N GLU A 66 -1.16 -3.37 5.92
CA GLU A 66 -0.31 -4.22 6.75
C GLU A 66 -1.05 -5.48 7.22
N LYS A 67 -2.32 -5.37 7.63
CA LYS A 67 -3.15 -6.53 8.00
C LYS A 67 -3.39 -7.47 6.83
N ILE A 68 -3.72 -6.95 5.65
CA ILE A 68 -3.93 -7.76 4.43
C ILE A 68 -2.64 -8.52 4.06
N GLN A 69 -1.49 -7.87 4.13
CA GLN A 69 -0.20 -8.52 3.87
C GLN A 69 0.12 -9.61 4.89
N PHE A 70 -0.11 -9.33 6.18
CA PHE A 70 0.11 -10.30 7.25
C PHE A 70 -0.82 -11.53 7.15
N GLU A 71 -2.07 -11.34 6.71
CA GLU A 71 -2.99 -12.43 6.41
C GLU A 71 -2.57 -13.21 5.16
N GLY A 72 -2.07 -12.53 4.12
CA GLY A 72 -1.49 -13.15 2.93
C GLY A 72 -0.26 -14.00 3.22
N ASP A 73 0.63 -13.55 4.09
CA ASP A 73 1.84 -14.28 4.51
C ASP A 73 1.52 -15.48 5.43
N LYS A 74 0.47 -15.38 6.24
CA LYS A 74 -0.04 -16.52 7.02
C LYS A 74 -0.69 -17.57 6.13
N ALA A 75 -1.36 -17.16 5.06
CA ALA A 75 -1.96 -18.08 4.08
C ALA A 75 -0.91 -18.81 3.22
N SER A 76 0.25 -18.19 2.95
CA SER A 76 1.35 -18.81 2.21
C SER A 76 2.23 -19.75 3.07
N THR A 77 2.10 -19.72 4.40
CA THR A 77 2.85 -20.60 5.32
C THR A 77 2.15 -21.95 5.61
N GLN A 78 0.91 -22.18 5.13
CA GLN A 78 0.18 -23.45 5.35
C GLN A 78 0.10 -24.39 4.15
N LYS A 79 0.81 -24.12 3.04
CA LYS A 79 0.92 -25.04 1.90
C LYS A 79 2.37 -25.29 1.47
N ALA A 80 3.19 -25.81 2.39
CA ALA A 80 4.38 -26.57 2.01
C ALA A 80 4.17 -28.01 2.47
N GLY A 81 3.58 -28.81 1.58
CA GLY A 81 3.45 -30.25 1.73
C GLY A 81 4.81 -30.89 1.98
N LYS A 82 4.80 -31.91 2.85
CA LYS A 82 5.95 -32.75 3.23
C LYS A 82 6.78 -33.15 1.99
N PRO A 83 8.07 -32.83 1.92
CA PRO A 83 8.95 -33.45 0.93
C PRO A 83 9.11 -34.94 1.30
N LEU A 84 8.82 -35.81 0.33
CA LEU A 84 9.19 -37.23 0.41
C LEU A 84 10.70 -37.31 0.62
N LYS A 85 11.10 -38.05 1.65
CA LYS A 85 12.49 -38.44 1.89
C LYS A 85 13.00 -39.22 0.69
N THR A 86 14.07 -38.75 0.06
CA THR A 86 14.97 -39.60 -0.73
C THR A 86 16.28 -39.69 0.04
N GLU A 87 16.64 -40.93 0.33
CA GLU A 87 17.80 -41.34 1.12
C GLU A 87 19.11 -41.15 0.35
N GLY A 88 20.21 -40.97 1.11
CA GLY A 88 21.59 -40.99 0.62
C GLY A 88 22.20 -39.60 0.51
N GLY A 89 23.21 -39.20 1.27
CA GLY A 89 24.11 -39.91 2.16
C GLY A 89 25.37 -39.06 2.32
N ALA A 90 25.84 -38.95 3.57
CA ALA A 90 27.22 -38.68 4.00
C ALA A 90 27.97 -37.46 3.40
N ASP A 91 28.20 -36.38 4.15
CA ASP A 91 29.15 -36.21 5.28
C ASP A 91 30.44 -35.47 4.88
N LYS A 92 30.90 -34.64 5.80
CA LYS A 92 32.28 -34.19 6.05
C LYS A 92 32.89 -32.99 5.27
N LYS A 93 32.87 -31.87 6.02
CA LYS A 93 34.04 -31.24 6.71
C LYS A 93 35.02 -30.33 5.92
N ARG A 94 35.30 -29.20 6.61
CA ARG A 94 36.52 -28.34 6.61
C ARG A 94 36.64 -27.40 5.40
N GLY A 95 36.94 -26.12 5.49
CA GLY A 95 37.53 -25.28 6.54
C GLY A 95 38.61 -24.39 5.89
N ALA A 96 38.46 -23.07 6.04
CA ALA A 96 39.51 -22.02 5.98
C ALA A 96 40.24 -21.66 4.65
N VAL A 97 40.11 -20.36 4.31
CA VAL A 97 41.12 -19.38 3.84
C VAL A 97 41.67 -19.49 2.40
N ALA A 98 41.41 -18.46 1.57
CA ALA A 98 42.43 -17.69 0.83
C ALA A 98 41.87 -16.51 -0.02
N LYS A 99 42.14 -15.27 0.43
CA LYS A 99 42.72 -14.13 -0.31
C LYS A 99 42.43 -13.95 -1.83
N SER A 100 41.80 -12.84 -2.22
CA SER A 100 42.25 -11.90 -3.30
C SER A 100 41.25 -10.73 -3.46
N LYS A 101 41.56 -9.54 -2.96
CA LYS A 101 42.07 -8.36 -3.69
C LYS A 101 41.09 -7.72 -4.72
N THR A 102 40.29 -6.75 -4.27
CA THR A 102 40.10 -5.44 -4.94
C THR A 102 41.33 -4.56 -4.58
N PRO A 103 41.75 -3.48 -5.30
CA PRO A 103 40.90 -2.46 -5.93
C PRO A 103 41.48 -1.72 -7.18
N THR A 104 40.80 -0.61 -7.54
CA THR A 104 41.29 0.67 -8.12
C THR A 104 41.44 0.91 -9.63
N SER A 105 40.56 1.82 -10.08
CA SER A 105 40.81 3.12 -10.75
C SER A 105 41.24 3.22 -12.22
N SER A 106 40.42 4.00 -12.95
CA SER A 106 40.77 5.06 -13.90
C SER A 106 41.77 4.72 -15.03
N LYS A 107 41.25 4.63 -16.26
CA LYS A 107 42.04 4.90 -17.46
C LYS A 107 41.32 5.88 -18.38
N SER A 108 41.85 7.09 -18.36
CA SER A 108 41.72 8.14 -19.37
C SER A 108 42.04 7.63 -20.79
N ARG A 109 41.33 8.14 -21.79
CA ARG A 109 41.99 8.50 -23.06
C ARG A 109 41.29 9.68 -23.73
N ALA A 110 42.08 10.73 -23.92
CA ALA A 110 41.72 12.00 -24.51
C ALA A 110 41.97 12.01 -26.04
N LYS A 111 41.25 12.92 -26.71
CA LYS A 111 41.59 13.74 -27.89
C LYS A 111 42.20 13.05 -29.12
N LYS A 112 41.58 13.25 -30.28
CA LYS A 112 41.93 14.36 -31.19
C LYS A 112 40.82 14.59 -32.21
#